data_AF-A0A928ZML8-F1
#
_entry.id   AF-A0A928ZML8-F1
#
_cell.length_a   1.000
_cell.length_b   1.000
_cell.length_c   1.000
_cell.angle_alpha   90.00
_cell.angle_beta   90.00
_cell.angle_gamma   90.00
#
_symmetry.space_group_name_H-M   'P 1'
#
loop_
_entity.id
_entity.type
_entity.pdbx_description
1 polymer ?
#
loop_
_entity_poly.entity_id
_entity_poly.type
_entity_poly.pdbx_seq_one_letter_code
_entity_poly.pdbx_strand_id
1 'polypeptide(L)'
;MSFLPSPFKPSTLLVHPLAPVRTWLNALEVHNVRLAQWVCRLVPNTCSSGHDLILLGHCLHVPSLCEVNPLADELVDLRFRAADFLYEQGV
;
A
#
# COMPACT_ATOMS: atom_id res chain seq x y z
N MET A 1 18.22 2.67 18.37
CA MET A 1 17.12 1.81 17.87
C MET A 1 17.38 1.59 16.40
N SER A 2 18.00 0.46 16.09
CA SER A 2 18.47 0.09 14.75
C SER A 2 17.28 -0.24 13.85
N PHE A 3 17.07 0.57 12.81
CA PHE A 3 16.28 0.19 11.66
C PHE A 3 16.99 -0.99 11.00
N LEU A 4 16.43 -2.20 11.16
CA LEU A 4 16.84 -3.34 10.35
C LEU A 4 16.23 -3.13 8.96
N PRO A 5 17.05 -3.02 7.89
CA PRO A 5 16.49 -3.03 6.54
C PRO A 5 15.79 -4.37 6.34
N SER A 6 14.49 -4.29 6.04
CA SER A 6 13.67 -5.43 5.60
C SER A 6 14.41 -6.19 4.48
N PRO A 7 14.44 -7.54 4.51
CA PRO A 7 15.14 -8.30 3.49
C PRO A 7 14.46 -8.05 2.14
N PHE A 8 15.14 -7.32 1.27
CA PHE A 8 14.79 -7.24 -0.15
C PHE A 8 14.64 -8.67 -0.69
N LYS A 9 13.39 -9.04 -0.98
CA LYS A 9 13.01 -10.35 -1.50
C LYS A 9 13.65 -10.51 -2.88
N PRO A 10 14.37 -11.61 -3.14
CA PRO A 10 15.23 -11.73 -4.31
C PRO A 10 14.39 -11.70 -5.59
N SER A 11 14.90 -10.94 -6.56
CA SER A 11 14.33 -10.76 -7.88
C SER A 11 14.43 -12.06 -8.68
N THR A 12 13.32 -12.79 -8.73
CA THR A 12 13.06 -13.74 -9.82
C THR A 12 13.04 -12.95 -11.13
N LEU A 13 13.75 -13.45 -12.15
CA LEU A 13 13.76 -12.99 -13.54
C LEU A 13 12.38 -13.15 -14.22
N LEU A 14 11.32 -12.66 -13.58
CA LEU A 14 10.01 -12.47 -14.17
C LEU A 14 9.87 -10.98 -14.44
N VAL A 15 9.61 -10.63 -15.69
CA VAL A 15 9.26 -9.27 -16.08
C VAL A 15 8.02 -8.91 -15.27
N HIS A 16 8.19 -8.09 -14.22
CA HIS A 16 7.09 -7.53 -13.47
C HIS A 16 6.51 -6.38 -14.31
N PRO A 17 5.35 -6.55 -14.98
CA PRO A 17 4.84 -5.51 -15.89
C PRO A 17 4.54 -4.19 -15.16
N LEU A 18 4.34 -4.24 -13.84
CA LEU A 18 4.13 -3.06 -12.99
C LEU A 18 5.42 -2.51 -12.36
N ALA A 19 6.60 -3.07 -12.64
CA ALA A 19 7.87 -2.55 -12.13
C ALA A 19 8.08 -1.03 -12.33
N PRO A 20 7.85 -0.45 -13.52
CA PRO A 20 8.03 1.00 -13.69
C PRO A 20 7.06 1.82 -12.84
N VAL A 21 5.83 1.34 -12.66
CA VAL A 21 4.82 1.99 -11.80
C VAL A 21 5.24 1.90 -10.33
N ARG A 22 5.81 0.77 -9.92
CA ARG A 22 6.35 0.54 -8.58
C ARG A 22 7.47 1.52 -8.25
N THR A 23 8.44 1.65 -9.16
CA THR A 23 9.54 2.62 -9.02
C THR A 23 9.02 4.06 -9.00
N TRP A 24 8.02 4.39 -9.83
CA TRP A 24 7.42 5.71 -9.85
C TRP A 24 6.68 6.05 -8.55
N LEU A 25 5.89 5.11 -8.00
CA LEU A 25 5.22 5.28 -6.70
C LEU A 25 6.23 5.47 -5.56
N ASN A 26 7.33 4.71 -5.58
CA ASN A 26 8.40 4.83 -4.59
C ASN A 26 9.16 6.16 -4.72
N ALA A 27 9.35 6.68 -5.92
CA ALA A 27 9.97 7.98 -6.15
C ALA A 27 9.03 9.17 -5.90
N LEU A 28 7.73 8.94 -5.71
CA LEU A 28 6.76 10.01 -5.50
C LEU A 28 6.94 10.62 -4.10
N GLU A 29 7.47 11.83 -4.06
CA GLU A 29 7.64 12.62 -2.85
C GLU A 29 6.41 13.50 -2.59
N VAL A 30 5.91 13.46 -1.35
CA VAL A 30 4.69 14.17 -0.95
C VAL A 30 5.06 15.57 -0.46
N HIS A 31 4.70 16.60 -1.23
CA HIS A 31 5.05 18.00 -0.96
C HIS A 31 3.84 18.92 -0.72
N ASN A 32 2.63 18.37 -0.74
CA ASN A 32 1.40 19.15 -0.69
C ASN A 32 0.42 18.55 0.31
N VAL A 33 -0.04 19.38 1.25
CA VAL A 33 -0.98 18.98 2.32
C VAL A 33 -2.27 18.38 1.73
N ARG A 34 -2.79 18.95 0.64
CA ARG A 34 -4.01 18.44 -0.01
C ARG A 34 -3.77 17.07 -0.62
N LEU A 35 -2.63 16.87 -1.28
CA LEU A 35 -2.26 15.57 -1.84
C LEU A 35 -2.10 14.55 -0.72
N ALA A 36 -1.39 14.89 0.35
CA ALA A 36 -1.16 14.01 1.48
C ALA A 36 -2.48 13.57 2.15
N GLN A 37 -3.40 14.51 2.38
CA GLN A 37 -4.75 14.19 2.89
C GLN A 37 -5.53 13.30 1.92
N TRP A 38 -5.42 13.55 0.62
CA TRP A 38 -6.05 12.72 -0.40
C TRP A 38 -5.52 11.29 -0.38
N VAL A 39 -4.20 11.12 -0.31
CA VAL A 39 -3.55 9.79 -0.21
C VAL A 39 -4.02 9.07 1.06
N CYS A 40 -4.04 9.75 2.20
CA CYS A 40 -4.50 9.20 3.47
C CYS A 40 -6.01 8.86 3.51
N ARG A 41 -6.81 9.44 2.60
CA ARG A 41 -8.22 9.08 2.42
C ARG A 41 -8.41 7.94 1.42
N LEU A 42 -7.59 7.92 0.37
CA LEU A 42 -7.69 6.96 -0.73
C LEU A 42 -7.16 5.57 -0.33
N VAL A 43 -6.00 5.52 0.32
CA VAL A 43 -5.40 4.27 0.80
C VAL A 43 -5.83 4.09 2.26
N PRO A 44 -6.69 3.13 2.62
CA PRO A 44 -7.11 2.94 4.01
C PRO A 44 -5.94 2.49 4.91
N ASN A 45 -6.04 2.77 6.22
CA ASN A 45 -5.05 2.32 7.23
C ASN A 45 -5.18 0.83 7.57
N THR A 46 -6.33 0.25 7.28
CA THR A 46 -6.64 -1.15 7.53
C THR A 46 -6.93 -1.82 6.21
N CYS A 47 -6.15 -2.83 5.89
CA CYS A 47 -6.58 -3.83 4.94
C CYS A 47 -7.70 -4.62 5.62
N SER A 48 -8.91 -4.57 5.08
CA SER A 48 -9.98 -5.41 5.62
C SER A 48 -9.55 -6.86 5.42
N SER A 49 -9.64 -7.67 6.48
CA SER A 49 -9.53 -9.12 6.31
C SER A 49 -10.57 -9.54 5.27
N GLY A 50 -10.17 -10.50 4.41
CA GLY A 50 -11.03 -11.04 3.37
C GLY A 50 -12.45 -11.28 3.86
N HIS A 51 -13.43 -10.89 3.04
CA HIS A 51 -14.82 -10.97 3.43
C HIS A 51 -15.38 -12.32 3.03
N ASP A 52 -15.97 -13.01 4.00
CA ASP A 52 -16.69 -14.26 3.78
C ASP A 52 -18.11 -13.96 3.27
N LEU A 53 -18.40 -14.41 2.06
CA LEU A 53 -19.74 -14.33 1.47
C LEU A 53 -20.39 -15.71 1.53
N ILE A 54 -21.54 -15.81 2.21
CA ILE A 54 -22.31 -17.07 2.25
C ILE A 54 -23.31 -17.06 1.10
N LEU A 55 -23.10 -17.93 0.10
CA LEU A 55 -23.98 -18.14 -1.03
C LEU A 55 -24.41 -19.60 -1.08
N LEU A 56 -25.72 -19.86 -1.04
CA LEU A 56 -26.32 -21.20 -1.15
C LEU A 56 -25.78 -22.24 -0.13
N GLY A 57 -25.34 -21.78 1.06
CA GLY A 57 -24.78 -22.65 2.09
C GLY A 57 -23.27 -22.92 1.94
N HIS A 58 -22.61 -22.33 0.95
CA HIS A 58 -21.16 -22.35 0.79
C HIS A 58 -20.56 -21.00 1.19
N CYS A 59 -19.50 -21.04 1.99
CA CYS A 59 -18.72 -19.85 2.35
C CYS A 59 -17.65 -19.60 1.28
N LEU A 60 -17.74 -18.47 0.58
CA LEU A 60 -16.74 -18.01 -0.37
C LEU A 60 -15.88 -16.93 0.30
N HIS A 61 -14.61 -17.27 0.56
CA HIS A 61 -13.64 -16.33 1.09
C HIS A 61 -13.13 -15.42 -0.04
N VAL A 62 -13.49 -14.14 -0.02
CA VAL A 62 -12.96 -13.16 -0.97
C VAL A 62 -11.67 -12.58 -0.37
N PRO A 63 -10.49 -12.81 -0.99
CA PRO A 63 -9.24 -12.29 -0.47
C PRO A 63 -9.26 -10.76 -0.44
N SER A 64 -8.54 -10.18 0.52
CA SER A 64 -8.50 -8.73 0.67
C SER A 64 -7.88 -8.08 -0.57
N LEU A 65 -8.34 -6.86 -0.92
CA LEU A 65 -7.73 -6.07 -2.00
C LEU A 65 -6.22 -5.85 -1.78
N CYS A 66 -5.78 -5.85 -0.53
CA CYS A 66 -4.37 -5.72 -0.17
C CYS A 66 -3.53 -6.97 -0.45
N GLU A 67 -4.12 -8.17 -0.42
CA GLU A 67 -3.39 -9.40 -0.78
C GLU A 67 -3.33 -9.63 -2.29
N VAL A 68 -4.35 -9.15 -3.01
CA VAL A 68 -4.45 -9.36 -4.46
C VAL A 68 -3.67 -8.30 -5.25
N ASN A 69 -3.52 -7.08 -4.71
CA ASN A 69 -2.85 -5.99 -5.41
C ASN A 69 -1.31 -6.11 -5.31
N PRO A 70 -0.59 -6.34 -6.43
CA PRO A 70 0.88 -6.44 -6.42
C PRO A 70 1.61 -5.13 -6.07
N LEU A 71 0.88 -4.01 -5.92
CA LEU A 71 1.39 -2.70 -5.50
C LEU A 71 0.93 -2.31 -4.08
N ALA A 72 0.39 -3.25 -3.30
CA ALA A 72 -0.13 -2.96 -1.96
C ALA A 72 0.95 -2.36 -1.04
N ASP A 73 2.16 -2.94 -1.04
CA ASP A 73 3.28 -2.48 -0.23
C ASP A 73 3.63 -1.01 -0.55
N GLU A 74 3.71 -0.65 -1.83
CA GLU A 74 4.06 0.71 -2.26
C GLU A 74 2.99 1.74 -1.89
N LEU A 75 1.71 1.35 -1.94
CA LEU A 75 0.61 2.24 -1.55
C LEU A 75 0.59 2.47 -0.03
N VAL A 76 0.90 1.44 0.75
CA VAL A 76 1.06 1.56 2.21
C VAL A 76 2.25 2.46 2.54
N ASP A 77 3.39 2.29 1.87
CA ASP A 77 4.57 3.15 2.04
C ASP A 77 4.29 4.61 1.63
N LEU A 78 3.55 4.83 0.53
CA LEU A 78 3.14 6.17 0.13
C LEU A 78 2.20 6.82 1.17
N ARG A 79 1.27 6.04 1.74
CA ARG A 79 0.41 6.51 2.83
C ARG A 79 1.23 6.91 4.05
N PHE A 80 2.21 6.11 4.44
CA PHE A 80 3.07 6.40 5.58
C PHE A 80 3.81 7.73 5.38
N ARG A 81 4.44 7.92 4.22
CA ARG A 81 5.11 9.19 3.87
C ARG A 81 4.15 10.38 3.84
N ALA A 82 2.94 10.19 3.34
CA ALA A 82 1.91 11.24 3.35
C ALA A 82 1.47 11.61 4.77
N ALA A 83 1.32 10.62 5.66
CA ALA A 83 0.97 10.86 7.06
C ALA A 83 2.09 11.59 7.80
N ASP A 84 3.34 11.18 7.58
CA ASP A 84 4.53 11.82 8.16
C ASP A 84 4.65 13.28 7.70
N PHE A 85 4.45 13.54 6.41
CA PHE A 85 4.39 14.92 5.88
C PHE A 85 3.29 15.75 6.55
N LEU A 86 2.08 15.21 6.74
CA LEU A 86 1.00 15.95 7.42
C LEU A 86 1.36 16.27 8.87
N TYR A 87 2.00 15.34 9.55
CA TYR A 87 2.48 15.53 10.91
C TYR A 87 3.52 16.65 11.00
N GLU A 88 4.49 16.68 10.07
CA GLU A 88 5.49 17.76 9.99
C GLU A 88 4.85 19.14 9.72
N GLN A 89 3.77 19.18 8.94
CA GLN A 89 3.01 20.41 8.67
C GLN A 89 2.08 20.84 9.82
N GLY A 90 1.96 20.03 10.88
CA GLY A 90 1.13 20.32 12.05
C GLY A 90 -0.38 20.22 11.78
N VAL A 91 -0.78 19.35 10.83
CA VAL A 91 -2.18 19.11 10.43
C VAL A 91 -2.71 17.80 11.00
#